data_AF-A0A1F5SNT5-F1
#
_entry.id   AF-A0A1F5SNT5-F1
#
_cell.length_a   1.000
_cell.length_b   1.000
_cell.length_c   1.000
_cell.angle_alpha   90.00
_cell.angle_beta   90.00
_cell.angle_gamma   90.00
#
_symmetry.space_group_name_H-M   'P 1'
#
loop_
_entity.id
_entity.type
_entity.pdbx_description
1 polymer ?
#
loop_
_entity_poly.entity_id
_entity_poly.type
_entity_poly.pdbx_seq_one_letter_code
_entity_poly.pdbx_strand_id
1 'polypeptide(L)'
;MTTRDYIIDFLNYIFLLFTILFAFVYFFLGDRLGAVSRAMQALVPLSYFATFFLIRFRYTRKTIRRMNEEGRSRDVSLQLTYRDKIIDELLIFSLPVIVIWVAHLKGVVDVYTVFQAALVFIIMFTWHNILFKKEG
;
A
#
# COMPACT_ATOMS: atom_id res chain seq x y z
N MET A 1 6.90 -24.79 -27.98
CA MET A 1 5.89 -25.17 -26.97
C MET A 1 5.52 -26.62 -27.23
N THR A 2 5.69 -27.46 -26.22
CA THR A 2 5.53 -28.91 -26.29
C THR A 2 4.12 -29.30 -25.86
N THR A 3 3.57 -30.42 -26.37
CA THR A 3 2.23 -30.93 -26.01
C THR A 3 2.02 -31.07 -24.50
N ARG A 4 3.10 -31.36 -23.76
CA ARG A 4 3.13 -31.41 -22.30
C ARG A 4 2.78 -30.06 -21.65
N ASP A 5 3.20 -28.94 -22.24
CA ASP A 5 2.97 -27.60 -21.70
C ASP A 5 1.48 -27.25 -21.78
N TYR A 6 0.82 -27.59 -22.89
CA TYR A 6 -0.63 -27.42 -23.05
C TYR A 6 -1.44 -28.22 -22.02
N ILE A 7 -0.99 -29.43 -21.68
CA ILE A 7 -1.66 -30.27 -20.67
C ILE A 7 -1.50 -29.64 -19.28
N ILE A 8 -0.32 -29.13 -18.94
CA ILE A 8 -0.05 -28.47 -17.65
C ILE A 8 -0.88 -27.18 -17.53
N ASP A 9 -0.92 -26.37 -18.59
CA ASP A 9 -1.72 -25.14 -18.61
C ASP A 9 -3.21 -25.45 -18.46
N PHE A 10 -3.72 -26.44 -19.19
CA PHE A 10 -5.11 -26.88 -19.06
C PHE A 10 -5.46 -27.34 -17.64
N LEU A 11 -4.57 -28.10 -17.00
CA LEU A 11 -4.77 -28.58 -15.63
C LEU A 11 -4.73 -27.43 -14.62
N ASN A 12 -3.85 -26.44 -14.83
CA ASN A 12 -3.83 -25.21 -14.03
C ASN A 12 -5.12 -24.40 -14.18
N TYR A 13 -5.65 -24.26 -15.40
CA TYR A 13 -6.92 -23.56 -15.63
C TYR A 13 -8.09 -24.28 -14.95
N ILE A 14 -8.14 -25.61 -15.04
CA ILE A 14 -9.15 -26.41 -14.32
C ILE A 14 -9.02 -26.20 -12.81
N PHE A 15 -7.80 -26.28 -12.27
CA PHE A 15 -7.56 -26.10 -10.85
C PHE A 15 -7.97 -24.69 -10.37
N LEU A 16 -7.67 -23.66 -11.16
CA LEU A 16 -8.11 -22.29 -10.91
C LEU A 16 -9.64 -22.18 -10.93
N LEU A 17 -10.29 -22.79 -11.93
CA LEU A 17 -11.76 -22.82 -12.03
C LEU A 17 -12.38 -23.47 -10.80
N PHE A 18 -11.88 -24.62 -10.37
CA PHE A 18 -12.33 -25.30 -9.15
C PHE A 18 -12.10 -24.46 -7.90
N THR A 19 -10.98 -23.76 -7.80
CA THR A 19 -10.68 -22.88 -6.67
C THR A 19 -11.67 -21.73 -6.60
N ILE A 20 -11.98 -21.10 -7.74
CA ILE A 20 -12.98 -20.02 -7.82
C ILE A 20 -14.37 -20.56 -7.45
N LEU A 21 -14.76 -21.72 -7.98
CA LEU A 21 -16.05 -22.34 -7.70
C LEU A 21 -16.19 -22.70 -6.21
N PHE A 22 -15.14 -23.28 -5.63
CA PHE A 22 -15.13 -23.66 -4.22
C PHE A 22 -15.15 -22.42 -3.32
N ALA A 23 -14.39 -21.38 -3.65
CA ALA A 23 -14.46 -20.10 -2.96
C ALA A 23 -15.88 -19.51 -3.03
N PHE A 24 -16.51 -19.54 -4.21
CA PHE A 24 -17.88 -19.07 -4.38
C PHE A 24 -18.87 -19.83 -3.49
N VAL A 25 -18.84 -21.17 -3.52
CA VAL A 25 -19.69 -22.02 -2.66
C VAL A 25 -19.39 -21.76 -1.18
N TYR A 26 -18.13 -21.73 -0.78
CA TYR A 26 -17.72 -21.48 0.61
C TYR A 26 -18.22 -20.13 1.13
N PHE A 27 -18.14 -19.08 0.32
CA PHE A 27 -18.57 -17.75 0.73
C PHE A 27 -20.10 -17.60 0.70
N PHE A 28 -20.77 -18.05 -0.37
CA PHE A 28 -22.22 -17.88 -0.55
C PHE A 28 -23.04 -18.89 0.27
N LEU A 29 -22.72 -20.19 0.24
CA LEU A 29 -23.45 -21.18 1.05
C LEU A 29 -23.02 -21.18 2.51
N GLY A 30 -21.80 -20.79 2.82
CA GLY A 30 -21.28 -20.77 4.20
C GLY A 30 -21.77 -19.59 5.05
N ASP A 31 -22.61 -18.70 4.50
CA ASP A 31 -23.04 -17.43 5.11
C ASP A 31 -21.85 -16.58 5.63
N ARG A 32 -20.69 -16.75 4.99
CA ARG A 32 -19.44 -16.05 5.33
C ARG A 32 -19.33 -14.69 4.66
N LEU A 33 -20.30 -14.32 3.81
CA LEU A 33 -20.34 -13.03 3.12
C LEU A 33 -20.27 -11.86 4.11
N GLY A 34 -20.88 -11.97 5.29
CA GLY A 34 -20.76 -10.96 6.34
C GLY A 34 -19.34 -10.84 6.93
N ALA A 35 -18.57 -11.92 6.97
CA ALA A 35 -17.16 -11.87 7.38
C ALA A 35 -16.27 -11.27 6.29
N VAL A 36 -16.52 -11.62 5.01
CA VAL A 36 -15.84 -11.02 3.86
C VAL A 36 -16.14 -9.53 3.77
N SER A 37 -17.39 -9.13 3.93
CA SER A 37 -17.80 -7.73 3.92
C SER A 37 -17.07 -6.93 5.00
N ARG A 38 -16.98 -7.44 6.23
CA ARG A 38 -16.19 -6.82 7.31
C ARG A 38 -14.70 -6.74 7.01
N ALA A 39 -14.12 -7.80 6.42
CA ALA A 39 -12.73 -7.79 5.99
C ALA A 39 -12.47 -6.77 4.87
N MET A 40 -13.37 -6.67 3.90
CA MET A 40 -13.30 -5.67 2.82
C MET A 40 -13.43 -4.25 3.38
N GLN A 41 -14.35 -4.00 4.32
CA GLN A 41 -14.49 -2.70 4.98
C GLN A 41 -13.22 -2.30 5.75
N ALA A 42 -12.53 -3.26 6.38
CA ALA A 42 -11.24 -2.99 7.03
C ALA A 42 -10.12 -2.64 6.03
N LEU A 43 -10.19 -3.19 4.80
CA LEU A 43 -9.23 -2.90 3.73
C LEU A 43 -9.52 -1.57 3.01
N VAL A 44 -10.75 -1.03 3.09
CA VAL A 44 -11.10 0.24 2.41
C VAL A 44 -10.20 1.40 2.86
N PRO A 45 -9.99 1.68 4.17
CA PRO A 45 -9.05 2.72 4.59
C PRO A 45 -7.62 2.43 4.10
N LEU A 46 -7.19 1.17 4.13
CA LEU A 46 -5.88 0.75 3.65
C LEU A 46 -5.67 1.11 2.18
N SER A 47 -6.73 0.94 1.36
CA SER A 47 -6.69 1.19 -0.07
C SER A 47 -6.47 2.67 -0.42
N TYR A 48 -7.00 3.60 0.38
CA TYR A 48 -6.74 5.04 0.23
C TYR A 48 -5.27 5.38 0.46
N PHE A 49 -4.67 4.84 1.52
CA PHE A 49 -3.24 5.05 1.80
C PHE A 49 -2.35 4.38 0.76
N ALA A 50 -2.69 3.16 0.33
CA ALA A 50 -1.97 2.44 -0.71
C ALA A 50 -1.99 3.21 -2.05
N THR A 51 -3.13 3.81 -2.40
CA THR A 51 -3.26 4.62 -3.62
C THR A 51 -2.37 5.85 -3.57
N PHE A 52 -2.38 6.59 -2.45
CA PHE A 52 -1.48 7.74 -2.26
C PHE A 52 -0.01 7.35 -2.32
N PHE A 53 0.36 6.23 -1.68
CA PHE A 53 1.71 5.69 -1.71
C PHE A 53 2.14 5.34 -3.15
N LEU A 54 1.32 4.63 -3.92
CA LEU A 54 1.63 4.26 -5.30
C LEU A 54 1.78 5.49 -6.21
N ILE A 55 0.91 6.50 -6.04
CA ILE A 55 1.01 7.76 -6.79
C ILE A 55 2.35 8.44 -6.49
N ARG A 56 2.68 8.63 -5.21
CA ARG A 56 3.91 9.30 -4.79
C ARG A 56 5.15 8.52 -5.23
N PHE A 57 5.15 7.19 -5.07
CA PHE A 57 6.22 6.32 -5.53
C PHE A 57 6.48 6.46 -7.04
N ARG A 58 5.41 6.56 -7.84
CA ARG A 58 5.53 6.78 -9.28
C ARG A 58 6.12 8.16 -9.61
N TYR A 59 5.74 9.20 -8.88
CA TYR A 59 6.34 10.53 -9.04
C TYR A 59 7.82 10.54 -8.67
N THR A 60 8.20 9.99 -7.52
CA THR A 60 9.61 9.91 -7.07
C THR A 60 10.47 9.17 -8.10
N ARG A 61 10.00 8.02 -8.63
CA ARG A 61 10.72 7.27 -9.66
C ARG A 61 10.90 8.07 -10.95
N LYS A 62 9.91 8.86 -11.34
CA LYS A 62 9.96 9.71 -12.54
C LYS A 62 10.93 10.89 -12.36
N THR A 63 10.94 11.51 -11.18
CA THR A 63 11.88 12.59 -10.85
C THR A 63 13.32 12.08 -10.84
N ILE A 64 13.61 10.94 -10.21
CA ILE A 64 14.95 10.33 -10.20
C ILE A 64 15.43 10.02 -11.63
N ARG A 65 14.54 9.47 -12.47
CA ARG A 65 14.88 9.19 -13.88
C ARG A 65 15.25 10.46 -14.65
N ARG A 66 14.50 11.55 -14.46
CA ARG A 66 14.80 12.84 -15.09
C ARG A 66 16.13 13.44 -14.61
N MET A 67 16.44 13.34 -13.31
CA MET A 67 17.72 13.83 -12.78
C MET A 67 18.93 13.05 -13.33
N ASN A 68 18.79 11.75 -13.56
CA ASN A 68 19.82 10.93 -14.20
C ASN A 68 19.98 11.25 -15.70
N GLU A 69 18.89 11.57 -16.40
CA GLU A 69 18.90 11.96 -17.81
C GLU A 69 19.51 13.37 -18.02
N GLU A 70 19.35 14.28 -17.05
CA GLU A 70 19.89 15.65 -17.09
C GLU A 70 21.39 15.74 -16.69
N GLY A 71 22.06 14.62 -16.41
CA GLY A 71 23.50 14.61 -16.13
C GLY A 71 23.92 15.36 -14.87
N ARG A 72 22.97 15.81 -14.02
CA ARG A 72 23.24 16.42 -12.70
C ARG A 72 23.72 15.36 -11.72
N SER A 73 24.94 14.91 -11.93
CA SER A 73 25.65 14.05 -11.00
C SER A 73 26.24 14.88 -9.87
N ARG A 74 25.78 14.57 -8.65
CA ARG A 74 26.60 14.46 -7.42
C ARG A 74 26.82 15.62 -6.44
N ASP A 75 26.18 16.78 -6.53
CA ASP A 75 26.39 17.85 -5.51
C ASP A 75 25.11 18.38 -4.84
N VAL A 76 24.19 17.49 -4.48
CA VAL A 76 23.30 17.80 -3.35
C VAL A 76 23.84 17.02 -2.18
N SER A 77 24.50 17.74 -1.27
CA SER A 77 25.07 17.28 -0.02
C SER A 77 24.17 16.24 0.65
N LEU A 78 24.52 14.96 0.46
CA LEU A 78 23.91 13.81 1.10
C LEU A 78 24.29 13.83 2.59
N GLN A 79 23.67 14.69 3.38
CA GLN A 79 23.65 14.52 4.83
C GLN A 79 22.52 13.58 5.28
N LEU A 80 21.60 13.24 4.38
CA LEU A 80 20.59 12.18 4.56
C LEU A 80 20.67 11.19 3.40
N THR A 81 20.82 9.91 3.70
CA THR A 81 20.93 8.86 2.68
C THR A 81 19.57 8.75 1.99
N TYR A 82 19.51 8.57 0.66
CA TYR A 82 18.25 8.28 -0.06
C TYR A 82 17.44 7.14 0.58
N ARG A 83 18.11 6.21 1.27
CA ARG A 83 17.49 5.15 2.08
C ARG A 83 16.69 5.71 3.25
N ASP A 84 17.21 6.72 3.95
CA ASP A 84 16.55 7.36 5.09
C ASP A 84 15.27 8.07 4.64
N LYS A 85 15.31 8.73 3.48
CA LYS A 85 14.13 9.35 2.86
C LYS A 85 13.05 8.34 2.48
N ILE A 86 13.45 7.17 1.95
CA ILE A 86 12.51 6.09 1.60
C ILE A 86 11.91 5.46 2.87
N ILE A 87 12.73 5.23 3.91
CA ILE A 87 12.28 4.68 5.20
C ILE A 87 11.31 5.66 5.87
N ASP A 88 11.62 6.95 5.86
CA ASP A 88 10.77 7.99 6.43
C ASP A 88 9.45 8.12 5.65
N GLU A 89 9.47 8.10 4.31
CA GLU A 89 8.24 8.02 3.52
C GLU A 89 7.42 6.77 3.89
N LEU A 90 8.05 5.61 3.98
CA LEU A 90 7.37 4.36 4.34
C LEU A 90 6.75 4.43 5.75
N LEU A 91 7.46 5.03 6.72
CA LEU A 91 6.93 5.28 8.07
C LEU A 91 5.71 6.20 8.01
N ILE A 92 5.74 7.26 7.20
CA ILE A 92 4.63 8.22 7.09
C ILE A 92 3.36 7.61 6.56
N PHE A 93 3.47 6.69 5.60
CA PHE A 93 2.30 6.02 5.04
C PHE A 93 1.85 4.82 5.87
N SER A 94 2.77 4.12 6.55
CA SER A 94 2.45 2.94 7.35
C SER A 94 1.88 3.25 8.73
N LEU A 95 2.31 4.34 9.38
CA LEU A 95 1.84 4.69 10.73
C LEU A 95 0.32 4.95 10.83
N PRO A 96 -0.31 5.74 9.94
CA PRO A 96 -1.76 5.93 9.95
C PRO A 96 -2.53 4.63 9.72
N VAL A 97 -1.99 3.76 8.87
CA VAL A 97 -2.53 2.42 8.62
C VAL A 97 -2.48 1.57 9.89
N ILE A 98 -1.35 1.59 10.62
CA ILE A 98 -1.20 0.89 11.89
C ILE A 98 -2.17 1.44 12.94
N VAL A 99 -2.35 2.77 13.03
CA VAL A 99 -3.30 3.41 13.97
C VAL A 99 -4.73 2.92 13.72
N ILE A 100 -5.17 2.89 12.45
CA ILE A 100 -6.51 2.40 12.08
C ILE A 100 -6.63 0.90 12.34
N TRP A 101 -5.59 0.13 12.05
CA TRP A 101 -5.61 -1.32 12.26
C TRP A 101 -5.67 -1.68 13.75
N VAL A 102 -4.90 -1.00 14.61
CA VAL A 102 -4.95 -1.18 16.07
C VAL A 102 -6.34 -0.85 16.62
N ALA A 103 -6.95 0.22 16.13
CA ALA A 103 -8.31 0.58 16.55
C ALA A 103 -9.37 -0.43 16.06
N HIS A 104 -9.17 -1.01 14.87
CA HIS A 104 -10.00 -2.10 14.37
C HIS A 104 -9.93 -3.34 15.26
N LEU A 105 -8.74 -3.72 15.75
CA LEU A 105 -8.58 -4.85 16.67
C LEU A 105 -9.23 -4.64 18.03
N LYS A 106 -9.35 -3.38 18.48
CA LYS A 106 -10.06 -3.03 19.71
C LYS A 106 -11.59 -2.92 19.53
N GLY A 107 -12.10 -3.07 18.32
CA GLY A 107 -13.54 -2.97 18.01
C GLY A 107 -14.10 -1.55 18.08
N VAL A 108 -13.24 -0.53 18.20
CA VAL A 108 -13.64 0.89 18.30
C VAL A 108 -13.05 1.62 17.10
N VAL A 109 -13.64 1.40 15.93
CA VAL A 109 -13.39 2.25 14.76
C VAL A 109 -14.46 3.33 14.78
N ASP A 110 -14.19 4.41 15.50
CA ASP A 110 -15.07 5.57 15.55
C ASP A 110 -14.52 6.70 14.65
N VAL A 111 -15.35 7.70 14.37
CA VAL A 111 -14.96 8.90 13.60
C VAL A 111 -13.70 9.55 14.20
N TYR A 112 -13.57 9.52 15.52
CA TYR A 112 -12.39 10.00 16.24
C TYR A 112 -11.09 9.28 15.85
N THR A 113 -11.15 7.97 15.62
CA THR A 113 -9.99 7.17 15.20
C THR A 113 -9.52 7.57 13.81
N VAL A 114 -10.46 7.74 12.88
CA VAL A 114 -10.17 8.13 11.50
C VAL A 114 -9.60 9.55 11.48
N PHE A 115 -10.19 10.46 12.26
CA PHE A 115 -9.70 11.82 12.42
C PHE A 115 -8.29 11.84 13.03
N GLN A 116 -8.03 11.03 14.06
CA GLN A 116 -6.72 10.93 14.69
C GLN A 116 -5.66 10.36 13.74
N ALA A 117 -5.99 9.34 12.94
CA ALA A 117 -5.09 8.80 11.92
C ALA A 117 -4.78 9.83 10.82
N ALA A 118 -5.77 10.61 10.38
CA ALA A 118 -5.57 11.71 9.44
C ALA A 118 -4.69 12.82 10.04
N LEU A 119 -4.88 13.15 11.32
CA LEU A 119 -4.08 14.16 12.03
C LEU A 119 -2.61 13.72 12.16
N VAL A 120 -2.37 12.45 12.53
CA VAL A 120 -1.02 11.86 12.57
C VAL A 120 -0.38 11.91 11.18
N PHE A 121 -1.12 11.54 10.12
CA PHE A 121 -0.61 11.64 8.76
C PHE A 121 -0.24 13.07 8.37
N ILE A 122 -1.09 14.06 8.66
CA ILE A 122 -0.82 15.47 8.34
C ILE A 122 0.40 15.99 9.10
N ILE A 123 0.51 15.72 10.40
CA ILE A 123 1.64 16.14 11.23
C ILE A 123 2.93 15.58 10.65
N MET A 124 2.97 14.27 10.39
CA MET A 124 4.21 13.64 9.91
C MET A 124 4.52 14.00 8.45
N PHE A 125 3.51 14.17 7.60
CA PHE A 125 3.70 14.64 6.24
C PHE A 125 4.25 16.08 6.22
N THR A 126 3.75 16.94 7.11
CA THR A 126 4.28 18.30 7.29
C THR A 126 5.71 18.26 7.82
N TRP A 127 5.98 17.42 8.82
CA TRP A 127 7.32 17.22 9.38
C TRP A 127 8.32 16.77 8.31
N HIS A 128 7.97 15.74 7.53
CA HIS A 128 8.77 15.28 6.39
C HIS A 128 9.03 16.38 5.37
N ASN A 129 8.00 17.11 4.97
CA ASN A 129 8.19 18.22 4.04
C ASN A 129 9.10 19.29 4.63
N ILE A 130 9.02 19.62 5.93
CA ILE A 130 9.93 20.58 6.56
C ILE A 130 11.37 20.05 6.56
N LEU A 131 11.55 18.78 6.92
CA LEU A 131 12.86 18.15 7.05
C LEU A 131 13.59 18.06 5.70
N PHE A 132 12.85 17.76 4.62
CA PHE A 132 13.40 17.57 3.28
C PHE A 132 13.24 18.79 2.34
N LYS A 133 12.56 19.87 2.76
CA LYS A 133 12.49 21.14 1.99
C LYS A 133 13.78 21.95 2.05
N LYS A 134 14.70 21.61 2.97
CA LYS A 134 16.03 22.24 3.06
C LYS A 134 17.07 21.64 2.11
N GLU A 135 16.71 20.59 1.35
CA GLU A 135 17.61 19.85 0.44
C GLU A 135 17.29 20.02 -1.05
N GLY A 136 16.35 20.90 -1.42
CA GLY A 136 16.02 21.23 -2.82
C GLY A 136 16.26 22.69 -3.11
#